data_AF-A0AAE6IWR8-F1
#
_entry.id   AF-A0AAE6IWR8-F1
#
_cell.length_a   1.000
_cell.length_b   1.000
_cell.length_c   1.000
_cell.angle_alpha   90.00
_cell.angle_beta   90.00
_cell.angle_gamma   90.00
#
_symmetry.space_group_name_H-M   'P 1'
#
loop_
_entity.id
_entity.type
_entity.pdbx_description
1 polymer ?
#
loop_
_entity_poly.entity_id
_entity_poly.type
_entity_poly.pdbx_seq_one_letter_code
_entity_poly.pdbx_strand_id
1 'polypeptide(L)'
;MTNHTDTQKKIIEITEAIQDLLLYKNEKYGDSALSPKHIFYKGDAVNSILIRLDDKLGRIMANTETAPRINDVADIIGYCTLLLAGIGAGKEDIEKLMD
;
A
#
# COMPACT_ATOMS: atom_id res chain seq x y z
N MET A 1 13.09 27.73 1.69
CA MET A 1 11.88 26.91 1.48
C MET A 1 11.76 26.67 -0.01
N THR A 2 11.90 25.44 -0.47
CA THR A 2 11.67 25.09 -1.87
C THR A 2 10.19 25.25 -2.18
N ASN A 3 9.85 26.17 -3.08
CA ASN A 3 8.47 26.31 -3.54
C ASN A 3 8.14 25.11 -4.43
N HIS A 4 7.41 24.15 -3.87
CA HIS A 4 6.85 23.04 -4.63
C HIS A 4 5.81 23.53 -5.64
N THR A 5 5.78 22.91 -6.82
CA THR A 5 4.65 23.06 -7.76
C THR A 5 3.38 22.49 -7.14
N ASP A 6 2.21 22.85 -7.67
CA ASP A 6 0.95 22.34 -7.11
C ASP A 6 0.81 20.82 -7.24
N THR A 7 1.35 20.23 -8.32
CA THR A 7 1.44 18.77 -8.46
C THR A 7 2.33 18.15 -7.39
N GLN A 8 3.50 18.75 -7.09
CA GLN A 8 4.39 18.26 -6.04
C GLN A 8 3.72 18.34 -4.66
N LYS A 9 3.01 19.43 -4.34
CA LYS A 9 2.21 19.53 -3.11
C LYS A 9 1.17 18.42 -3.06
N LYS A 10 0.50 18.14 -4.18
CA LYS A 10 -0.55 17.10 -4.22
C LYS A 10 0.01 15.70 -4.02
N ILE A 11 1.17 15.40 -4.59
CA ILE A 11 1.89 14.14 -4.36
C ILE A 11 2.17 14.00 -2.87
N ILE A 12 2.77 15.03 -2.24
CA ILE A 12 3.07 15.04 -0.81
C ILE A 12 1.80 14.76 0.01
N GLU A 13 0.75 15.55 -0.18
CA GLU A 13 -0.53 15.41 0.53
C GLU A 13 -1.11 13.99 0.44
N ILE A 14 -1.12 13.39 -0.75
CA ILE A 14 -1.69 12.06 -0.96
C ILE A 14 -0.80 11.00 -0.30
N THR A 15 0.52 11.10 -0.44
CA THR A 15 1.44 10.13 0.15
C THR A 15 1.42 10.16 1.69
N GLU A 16 1.32 11.36 2.29
CA GLU A 16 1.14 11.53 3.74
C GLU A 16 -0.19 10.94 4.20
N ALA A 17 -1.29 11.20 3.48
CA ALA A 17 -2.59 10.61 3.82
C ALA A 17 -2.60 9.07 3.72
N ILE A 18 -1.87 8.48 2.76
CA ILE A 18 -1.70 7.03 2.67
C ILE A 18 -0.86 6.49 3.83
N GLN A 19 0.22 7.19 4.21
CA GLN A 19 1.03 6.85 5.38
C GLN A 19 0.16 6.82 6.64
N ASP A 20 -0.61 7.87 6.89
CA ASP A 20 -1.51 7.96 8.06
C ASP A 20 -2.56 6.84 8.05
N LEU A 21 -3.12 6.53 6.87
CA LEU A 21 -4.07 5.43 6.71
C LEU A 21 -3.45 4.07 7.07
N LEU A 22 -2.21 3.81 6.64
CA LEU A 22 -1.50 2.56 6.94
C LEU A 22 -1.18 2.45 8.43
N LEU A 23 -0.70 3.53 9.05
CA LEU A 23 -0.45 3.58 10.50
C LEU A 23 -1.74 3.35 11.29
N TYR A 24 -2.82 4.03 10.94
CA TYR A 24 -4.14 3.83 11.55
C TYR A 24 -4.62 2.37 11.45
N LYS A 25 -4.48 1.75 10.27
CA LYS A 25 -4.85 0.34 10.06
C LYS A 25 -3.96 -0.60 10.89
N ASN A 26 -2.65 -0.34 10.96
CA ASN A 26 -1.72 -1.14 11.76
C ASN A 26 -2.06 -1.08 13.25
N GLU A 27 -2.29 0.11 13.81
CA GLU A 27 -2.72 0.29 15.20
C GLU A 27 -4.03 -0.45 15.47
N LYS A 28 -5.02 -0.30 14.58
CA LYS A 28 -6.36 -0.88 14.75
C LYS A 28 -6.41 -2.40 14.67
N TYR A 29 -5.65 -3.01 13.76
CA TYR A 29 -5.73 -4.45 13.48
C TYR A 29 -4.53 -5.24 14.03
N GLY A 30 -3.60 -4.54 14.70
CA GLY A 30 -2.25 -5.02 14.98
C GLY A 30 -1.43 -5.13 13.69
N ASP A 31 -0.16 -5.48 13.84
CA ASP A 31 0.79 -5.73 12.74
C ASP A 31 0.44 -6.95 11.86
N SER A 32 -0.84 -7.29 11.74
CA SER A 32 -1.39 -8.43 11.02
C SER A 32 -1.03 -8.52 9.54
N ALA A 33 -0.58 -7.43 8.93
CA ALA A 33 -0.08 -7.43 7.55
C ALA A 33 1.29 -8.12 7.44
N LEU A 34 2.21 -7.87 8.38
CA LEU A 34 3.56 -8.45 8.40
C LEU A 34 3.70 -9.61 9.41
N SER A 35 2.79 -9.67 10.37
CA SER A 35 2.64 -10.69 11.41
C SER A 35 1.25 -11.35 11.31
N PRO A 36 0.94 -12.08 10.23
CA PRO A 36 -0.39 -12.65 10.01
C PRO A 36 -0.82 -13.59 11.13
N LYS A 37 -2.10 -13.53 11.51
CA LYS A 37 -2.66 -14.34 12.62
C LYS A 37 -2.75 -15.84 12.33
N HIS A 38 -2.40 -16.26 11.11
CA HIS A 38 -2.44 -17.64 10.63
C HIS A 38 -3.71 -18.44 11.01
N ILE A 39 -4.90 -17.82 10.96
CA ILE A 39 -6.14 -18.50 11.35
C ILE A 39 -6.46 -19.61 10.35
N PHE A 40 -6.67 -19.24 9.08
CA PHE A 40 -6.93 -20.19 7.99
C PHE A 40 -5.71 -20.32 7.07
N TYR A 41 -5.21 -19.20 6.56
CA TYR A 41 -4.02 -19.18 5.74
C TYR A 41 -2.77 -19.47 6.59
N LYS A 42 -1.91 -20.39 6.14
CA LYS A 42 -0.73 -20.85 6.89
C LYS A 42 0.61 -20.49 6.23
N GLY A 43 0.59 -19.78 5.10
CA GLY A 43 1.80 -19.27 4.45
C GLY A 43 2.28 -17.96 5.06
N ASP A 44 3.32 -17.38 4.48
CA ASP A 44 3.98 -16.16 4.98
C ASP A 44 3.23 -14.85 4.67
N ALA A 45 3.70 -13.76 5.28
CA ALA A 45 3.15 -12.42 5.14
C ALA A 45 3.20 -11.90 3.69
N VAL A 46 4.31 -12.13 2.97
CA VAL A 46 4.50 -11.65 1.60
C VAL A 46 3.47 -12.29 0.68
N ASN A 47 3.33 -13.61 0.73
CA ASN A 47 2.32 -14.33 -0.04
C ASN A 47 0.90 -13.91 0.35
N SER A 48 0.63 -13.67 1.64
CA SER A 48 -0.66 -13.13 2.08
C SER A 48 -0.94 -11.75 1.48
N ILE A 49 0.06 -10.87 1.37
CA ILE A 49 -0.09 -9.54 0.76
C ILE A 49 -0.33 -9.65 -0.75
N LEU A 50 0.41 -10.52 -1.45
CA LEU A 50 0.25 -10.75 -2.89
C LEU A 50 -1.16 -11.27 -3.22
N ILE A 51 -1.68 -12.23 -2.45
CA ILE A 51 -3.07 -12.72 -2.61
C ILE A 51 -4.08 -11.56 -2.45
N ARG A 52 -3.85 -10.66 -1.51
CA ARG A 52 -4.73 -9.50 -1.31
C ARG A 52 -4.64 -8.48 -2.45
N LEU A 53 -3.47 -8.30 -3.04
CA LEU A 53 -3.30 -7.47 -4.23
C LEU A 53 -4.09 -8.06 -5.41
N ASP A 54 -3.99 -9.37 -5.64
CA ASP A 54 -4.77 -10.05 -6.69
C ASP A 54 -6.28 -9.88 -6.46
N ASP A 55 -6.77 -10.04 -5.23
CA ASP A 55 -8.18 -9.80 -4.88
C ASP A 55 -8.62 -8.36 -5.20
N LYS A 56 -7.74 -7.37 -4.99
CA LYS A 56 -8.03 -5.95 -5.24
C LYS A 56 -8.03 -5.64 -6.73
N LEU A 57 -7.05 -6.15 -7.47
CA LEU A 57 -6.99 -6.03 -8.93
C LEU A 57 -8.19 -6.73 -9.60
N GLY A 58 -8.58 -7.91 -9.12
CA GLY A 58 -9.76 -8.63 -9.58
C GLY A 58 -11.05 -7.83 -9.41
N ARG A 59 -11.20 -7.08 -8.30
CA ARG A 59 -12.36 -6.19 -8.08
C ARG A 59 -12.37 -5.02 -9.06
N ILE A 60 -11.21 -4.44 -9.36
CA ILE A 60 -11.10 -3.36 -10.36
C ILE A 60 -11.45 -3.89 -11.74
N MET A 61 -10.95 -5.07 -12.11
CA MET A 61 -11.26 -5.69 -13.40
C MET A 61 -12.75 -6.02 -13.53
N ALA A 62 -13.41 -6.41 -12.44
CA ALA A 62 -14.84 -6.66 -12.41
C ALA A 62 -15.68 -5.37 -12.33
N ASN A 63 -15.08 -4.21 -12.08
CA ASN A 63 -15.80 -2.95 -12.04
C ASN A 63 -16.25 -2.57 -13.46
N THR A 64 -17.56 -2.43 -13.63
CA THR A 64 -18.18 -2.03 -14.91
C THR A 64 -18.19 -0.51 -15.11
N GLU A 65 -17.75 0.27 -14.11
CA GLU A 65 -17.58 1.71 -14.22
C GLU A 65 -16.30 2.06 -14.99
N THR A 66 -16.31 3.19 -15.68
CA THR A 66 -15.21 3.62 -16.56
C THR A 66 -13.94 4.04 -15.80
N ALA A 67 -14.03 4.31 -14.50
CA ALA A 67 -12.93 4.76 -13.66
C ALA A 67 -12.84 3.93 -12.37
N PRO A 68 -11.63 3.63 -11.88
CA PRO A 68 -11.46 2.98 -10.59
C PRO A 68 -11.91 3.90 -9.46
N ARG A 69 -12.42 3.32 -8.38
CA ARG A 69 -12.79 4.08 -7.19
C ARG A 69 -11.55 4.47 -6.41
N ILE A 70 -11.62 5.56 -5.64
CA ILE A 70 -10.50 6.06 -4.83
C ILE A 70 -9.98 4.97 -3.87
N ASN A 71 -10.89 4.21 -3.24
CA ASN A 71 -10.51 3.14 -2.32
C ASN A 71 -9.74 2.01 -3.02
N ASP A 72 -10.04 1.74 -4.29
CA ASP A 72 -9.38 0.66 -5.03
C ASP A 72 -7.92 1.03 -5.31
N VAL A 73 -7.68 2.27 -5.77
CA VAL A 73 -6.33 2.79 -6.00
C VAL A 73 -5.54 2.93 -4.69
N ALA A 74 -6.18 3.49 -3.65
CA ALA A 74 -5.55 3.65 -2.34
C ALA A 74 -5.16 2.31 -1.70
N ASP A 75 -5.99 1.26 -1.86
CA ASP A 75 -5.65 -0.07 -1.37
C ASP A 75 -4.47 -0.67 -2.13
N ILE A 76 -4.36 -0.48 -3.45
CA ILE A 76 -3.17 -0.92 -4.22
C ILE A 76 -1.91 -0.25 -3.70
N ILE A 77 -1.93 1.07 -3.56
CA ILE A 77 -0.78 1.83 -3.05
C ILE A 77 -0.40 1.30 -1.66
N GLY A 78 -1.39 1.16 -0.77
CA GLY A 78 -1.16 0.66 0.58
C GLY A 78 -0.57 -0.75 0.64
N TYR A 79 -1.09 -1.69 -0.16
CA TYR A 79 -0.53 -3.05 -0.20
C TYR A 79 0.84 -3.12 -0.88
N CYS A 80 1.12 -2.29 -1.88
CA CYS A 80 2.46 -2.18 -2.46
C CYS A 80 3.48 -1.64 -1.44
N THR A 81 3.10 -0.65 -0.63
CA THR A 81 3.94 -0.17 0.48
C THR A 81 4.21 -1.27 1.51
N LEU A 82 3.18 -2.02 1.89
CA LEU A 82 3.34 -3.15 2.81
C LEU A 82 4.17 -4.29 2.21
N LEU A 83 4.06 -4.53 0.90
CA LEU A 83 4.85 -5.52 0.19
C LEU A 83 6.34 -5.16 0.22
N LEU A 84 6.69 -3.90 -0.05
CA LEU A 84 8.07 -3.40 0.07
C LEU A 84 8.61 -3.65 1.49
N ALA A 85 7.83 -3.31 2.52
CA ALA A 85 8.21 -3.60 3.91
C ALA A 85 8.38 -5.11 4.17
N GLY A 86 7.47 -5.94 3.65
CA GLY A 86 7.49 -7.40 3.83
C GLY A 86 8.66 -8.10 3.13
N ILE A 87 9.14 -7.59 1.99
CA ILE A 87 10.34 -8.10 1.32
C ILE A 87 11.64 -7.50 1.86
N GLY A 88 11.55 -6.62 2.87
CA GLY A 88 12.70 -6.03 3.56
C GLY A 88 13.30 -4.82 2.87
N ALA A 89 12.58 -4.15 1.96
CA ALA A 89 13.06 -2.93 1.33
C ALA A 89 13.20 -1.80 2.36
N GLY A 90 14.35 -1.13 2.33
CA GLY A 90 14.64 0.02 3.18
C GLY A 90 14.52 1.35 2.42
N LYS A 91 14.62 2.44 3.17
CA LYS A 91 14.72 3.80 2.61
C LYS A 91 15.84 3.91 1.57
N GLU A 92 17.00 3.33 1.86
CA GLU A 92 18.17 3.33 0.97
C GLU A 92 17.89 2.66 -0.38
N ASP A 93 17.07 1.60 -0.41
CA ASP A 93 16.73 0.91 -1.65
C ASP A 93 15.83 1.76 -2.55
N ILE A 94 14.96 2.58 -1.94
CA ILE A 94 14.11 3.52 -2.66
C ILE A 94 14.91 4.73 -3.14
N GLU A 95 15.83 5.26 -2.33
CA GLU A 95 16.68 6.39 -2.71
C GLU A 95 17.57 6.06 -3.92
N LYS A 96 18.05 4.81 -4.03
CA LYS A 96 18.78 4.33 -5.22
C LYS A 96 17.96 4.35 -6.52
N LEU A 97 16.64 4.47 -6.45
CA LEU A 97 15.77 4.57 -7.63
C LEU A 97 15.63 6.01 -8.14
N MET A 98 16.19 6.98 -7.42
CA MET A 98 16.19 8.40 -7.80
C MET A 98 17.37 8.79 -8.69
N ASP A 99 18.31 7.86 -8.90
CA ASP A 99 19.48 7.97 -9.78
C ASP A 99 19.16 7.56 -11.23
#